data_AF-A0A1H3I1V6-F1
#
_entry.id   AF-A0A1H3I1V6-F1
#
_cell.length_a   1.000
_cell.length_b   1.000
_cell.length_c   1.000
_cell.angle_alpha   90.00
_cell.angle_beta   90.00
_cell.angle_gamma   90.00
#
_symmetry.space_group_name_H-M   'P 1'
#
loop_
_entity.id
_entity.type
_entity.pdbx_description
1 polymer ?
#
loop_
_entity_poly.entity_id
_entity_poly.type
_entity_poly.pdbx_seq_one_letter_code
_entity_poly.pdbx_strand_id
1 'polypeptide(L)'
;MSNRLQELGQRMGEGFAAFKESVEAKLSAENAMTPEQRIRNAEAELAGRRAAESSAMRKLEDCRDESEKYKRYAEEADASGDGKALRRYESALADLAAKLPQLEKDYQDAAVRREACEEIIAGLGLNAQQNEV
;
A
#
# COMPACT_ATOMS: atom_id res chain seq x y z
N MET A 1 -31.21 -36.03 -12.50
CA MET A 1 -30.24 -34.91 -12.52
C MET A 1 -29.94 -34.46 -11.08
N SER A 2 -28.99 -35.07 -10.35
CA SER A 2 -28.78 -34.67 -8.94
C SER A 2 -27.35 -34.81 -8.37
N ASN A 3 -26.34 -35.32 -9.09
CA ASN A 3 -24.99 -35.43 -8.50
C ASN A 3 -24.18 -34.14 -8.52
N ARG A 4 -24.26 -33.35 -9.60
CA ARG A 4 -23.43 -32.14 -9.75
C ARG A 4 -23.73 -31.05 -8.72
N LEU A 5 -25.00 -30.86 -8.34
CA LEU A 5 -25.37 -29.88 -7.31
C LEU A 5 -24.94 -30.33 -5.92
N GLN A 6 -24.95 -31.64 -5.67
CA GLN A 6 -24.57 -32.23 -4.38
C GLN A 6 -23.04 -32.20 -4.19
N GLU A 7 -22.26 -32.52 -5.22
CA GLU A 7 -20.80 -32.38 -5.26
C GLU A 7 -20.34 -30.91 -5.11
N LEU A 8 -21.08 -29.98 -5.73
CA LEU A 8 -20.79 -28.54 -5.60
C LEU A 8 -21.10 -28.03 -4.18
N GLY A 9 -22.20 -28.51 -3.58
CA GLY A 9 -22.54 -28.24 -2.18
C GLY A 9 -21.50 -28.77 -1.18
N GLN A 10 -20.97 -29.98 -1.42
CA GLN A 10 -19.89 -30.54 -0.61
C GLN A 10 -18.59 -29.73 -0.72
N ARG A 11 -18.15 -29.40 -1.94
CA ARG A 11 -16.95 -28.57 -2.14
C ARG A 11 -17.05 -27.18 -1.51
N MET A 12 -18.23 -26.56 -1.59
CA MET A 12 -18.47 -25.28 -0.93
C MET A 12 -18.49 -25.41 0.60
N GLY A 13 -19.07 -26.50 1.13
CA GLY A 13 -19.07 -26.80 2.56
C GLY A 13 -17.67 -27.05 3.12
N GLU A 14 -16.83 -27.82 2.40
CA GLU A 14 -15.43 -28.06 2.75
C GLU A 14 -14.61 -26.77 2.71
N GLY A 15 -14.78 -25.96 1.66
CA GLY A 15 -14.11 -24.66 1.54
C GLY A 15 -14.50 -23.69 2.66
N PHE A 16 -15.77 -23.66 3.04
CA PHE A 16 -16.25 -22.85 4.15
C PHE A 16 -15.76 -23.35 5.52
N ALA A 17 -15.72 -24.66 5.73
CA ALA A 17 -15.17 -25.26 6.94
C ALA A 17 -13.67 -24.93 7.10
N ALA A 18 -12.88 -25.07 6.03
CA ALA A 18 -11.47 -24.72 6.03
C ALA A 18 -11.23 -23.21 6.27
N PHE A 19 -12.09 -22.34 5.69
CA PHE A 19 -12.05 -20.91 5.97
C PHE A 19 -12.36 -20.61 7.45
N LYS A 20 -13.41 -21.23 8.00
CA LYS A 20 -13.80 -21.08 9.41
C LYS A 20 -12.68 -21.50 10.34
N GLU A 21 -12.08 -22.67 10.10
CA GLU A 21 -10.96 -23.19 10.89
C GLU A 21 -9.73 -22.28 10.80
N SER A 22 -9.44 -21.72 9.62
CA SER A 22 -8.36 -20.75 9.43
C SER A 22 -8.60 -19.44 10.20
N VAL A 23 -9.85 -18.94 10.22
CA VAL A 23 -10.22 -17.74 10.96
C VAL A 23 -10.17 -17.98 12.47
N GLU A 24 -10.69 -19.11 12.94
CA GLU A 24 -10.64 -19.52 14.35
C GLU A 24 -9.20 -19.70 14.84
N ALA A 25 -8.32 -20.30 14.02
CA ALA A 25 -6.90 -20.44 14.33
C ALA A 25 -6.20 -19.08 14.44
N LYS A 26 -6.50 -18.14 13.54
CA LYS A 26 -5.96 -16.77 13.60
C LYS A 26 -6.44 -16.02 14.85
N LEU A 27 -7.74 -16.07 15.15
CA LEU A 27 -8.33 -15.46 16.34
C LEU A 27 -7.75 -16.07 17.63
N SER A 28 -7.57 -17.38 17.68
CA SER A 28 -6.96 -18.08 18.82
C SER A 28 -5.50 -17.66 19.01
N ALA A 29 -4.72 -17.58 17.92
CA ALA A 29 -3.34 -17.11 17.96
C ALA A 29 -3.22 -15.64 18.40
N GLU A 30 -4.16 -14.78 17.97
CA GLU A 30 -4.18 -13.38 18.36
C GLU A 30 -4.62 -13.19 19.83
N ASN A 31 -5.56 -14.00 20.31
CA ASN A 31 -6.00 -14.01 21.71
C ASN A 31 -4.96 -14.62 22.67
N ALA A 32 -4.04 -15.44 22.17
CA ALA A 32 -2.94 -16.00 22.96
C ALA A 32 -1.76 -15.03 23.13
N MET A 33 -1.72 -13.92 22.38
CA MET A 33 -0.68 -12.90 22.52
C MET A 33 -0.96 -11.98 23.70
N THR A 34 0.09 -11.69 24.49
CA THR A 34 -0.02 -10.67 25.54
C THR A 34 -0.20 -9.28 24.91
N PRO A 35 -0.81 -8.32 25.61
CA PRO A 35 -0.93 -6.94 25.13
C PRO A 35 0.40 -6.34 24.65
N GLU A 36 1.50 -6.62 25.34
CA GLU A 36 2.85 -6.15 24.99
C GLU A 36 3.36 -6.78 23.69
N GLN A 37 3.05 -8.06 23.44
CA GLN A 37 3.39 -8.72 22.19
C GLN A 37 2.58 -8.16 21.02
N ARG A 38 1.30 -7.84 21.25
CA ARG A 38 0.44 -7.20 20.24
C ARG A 38 0.95 -5.81 19.88
N ILE A 39 1.32 -5.00 20.87
CA ILE A 39 1.92 -3.67 20.65
C ILE A 39 3.23 -3.80 19.88
N ARG A 40 4.15 -4.67 20.30
CA ARG A 40 5.44 -4.87 19.61
C ARG A 40 5.27 -5.31 18.16
N ASN A 41 4.32 -6.21 17.89
CA ASN A 41 4.03 -6.66 16.53
C ASN A 41 3.44 -5.53 15.67
N ALA A 42 2.52 -4.74 16.25
CA ALA A 42 1.94 -3.59 15.57
C ALA A 42 2.99 -2.50 15.29
N GLU A 43 3.92 -2.24 16.22
CA GLU A 43 5.05 -1.32 16.02
C GLU A 43 5.98 -1.77 14.89
N ALA A 44 6.26 -3.08 14.81
CA ALA A 44 7.03 -3.65 13.71
C ALA A 44 6.31 -3.51 12.36
N GLU A 45 4.99 -3.72 12.35
CA GLU A 45 4.17 -3.47 11.16
C GLU A 45 4.21 -1.99 10.77
N LEU A 46 4.07 -1.06 11.72
CA LEU A 46 4.15 0.37 11.49
C LEU A 46 5.50 0.78 10.88
N ALA A 47 6.61 0.22 11.36
CA ALA A 47 7.92 0.47 10.76
C ALA A 47 7.95 0.03 9.29
N GLY A 48 7.36 -1.13 8.96
CA GLY A 48 7.17 -1.58 7.59
C GLY A 48 6.28 -0.64 6.76
N ARG A 49 5.20 -0.11 7.33
CA ARG A 49 4.30 0.86 6.67
C ARG A 49 5.01 2.18 6.38
N ARG A 50 5.78 2.72 7.32
CA ARG A 50 6.59 3.94 7.14
C ARG A 50 7.65 3.77 6.05
N ALA A 51 8.29 2.60 5.99
CA ALA A 51 9.24 2.29 4.92
C ALA A 51 8.55 2.24 3.54
N ALA A 52 7.35 1.66 3.46
CA ALA A 52 6.57 1.63 2.23
C ALA A 52 6.11 3.02 1.77
N GLU A 53 5.60 3.85 2.69
CA GLU A 53 5.25 5.26 2.43
C GLU A 53 6.47 6.06 1.94
N SER A 54 7.61 5.93 2.62
CA SER A 54 8.85 6.60 2.22
C SER A 54 9.32 6.18 0.82
N SER A 55 9.16 4.90 0.48
CA SER A 55 9.49 4.37 -0.84
C SER A 55 8.56 4.92 -1.93
N ALA A 56 7.26 5.00 -1.64
CA ALA A 56 6.28 5.59 -2.56
C ALA A 56 6.52 7.09 -2.77
N MET A 57 6.82 7.82 -1.69
CA MET A 57 7.18 9.24 -1.73
C MET A 57 8.39 9.49 -2.61
N ARG A 58 9.48 8.73 -2.43
CA ARG A 58 10.69 8.85 -3.26
C ARG A 58 10.41 8.64 -4.75
N LYS A 59 9.60 7.63 -5.11
CA LYS A 59 9.22 7.41 -6.52
C LYS A 59 8.41 8.56 -7.10
N LEU A 60 7.54 9.17 -6.30
CA LEU A 60 6.76 10.33 -6.70
C LEU A 60 7.68 11.55 -6.91
N GLU A 61 8.62 11.78 -5.99
CA GLU A 61 9.64 12.84 -6.10
C GLU A 61 10.52 12.63 -7.33
N ASP A 62 11.08 11.44 -7.53
CA ASP A 62 11.90 11.10 -8.71
C ASP A 62 11.15 11.38 -10.03
N CYS A 63 9.85 11.07 -10.08
CA CYS A 63 9.02 11.34 -11.25
C CYS A 63 8.80 12.85 -11.47
N ARG A 64 8.66 13.63 -10.41
CA ARG A 64 8.50 15.09 -10.46
C ARG A 64 9.80 15.77 -10.88
N ASP A 65 10.93 15.36 -10.30
CA ASP A 65 12.26 15.87 -10.62
C ASP A 65 12.62 15.59 -12.09
N GLU A 66 12.36 14.38 -12.57
CA GLU A 66 12.61 14.04 -13.97
C GLU A 66 11.68 14.81 -14.92
N SER A 67 10.43 15.10 -14.49
CA SER A 67 9.52 15.96 -15.24
C SER A 67 10.02 17.40 -15.35
N GLU A 68 10.51 17.97 -14.25
CA GLU A 68 11.11 19.32 -14.26
C GLU A 68 12.35 19.38 -15.16
N LYS A 69 13.18 18.34 -15.13
CA LYS A 69 14.36 18.24 -15.98
C LYS A 69 14.00 18.19 -17.45
N TYR A 70 13.03 17.36 -17.86
CA TYR A 70 12.60 17.34 -19.26
C TYR A 70 11.90 18.63 -19.70
N LYS A 71 11.22 19.33 -18.78
CA LYS A 71 10.66 20.64 -19.07
C LYS A 71 11.75 21.65 -19.42
N ARG A 72 12.83 21.71 -18.62
CA ARG A 72 13.99 22.58 -18.93
C ARG A 72 14.63 22.22 -20.27
N TYR A 73 14.81 20.93 -20.55
CA TYR A 73 15.38 20.48 -21.83
C TYR A 73 14.48 20.79 -23.03
N ALA A 74 13.16 20.73 -22.87
CA ALA A 74 12.22 21.15 -23.91
C ALA A 74 12.34 22.66 -24.18
N GLU A 75 12.41 23.49 -23.13
CA GLU A 75 12.61 24.94 -23.25
C GLU A 75 13.94 25.31 -23.96
N GLU A 76 15.04 24.61 -23.62
CA GLU A 76 16.34 24.78 -24.28
C GLU A 76 16.33 24.32 -25.76
N ALA A 77 15.64 23.21 -26.05
CA ALA A 77 15.49 22.71 -27.42
C ALA A 77 14.65 23.64 -28.30
N ASP A 78 13.59 24.23 -27.75
CA ASP A 78 12.76 25.24 -28.42
C ASP A 78 13.59 26.50 -28.72
N ALA A 79 14.32 27.01 -27.72
CA ALA A 79 15.18 28.19 -27.88
C ALA A 79 16.30 28.00 -28.92
N SER A 80 16.80 26.78 -29.09
CA SER A 80 17.82 26.43 -30.09
C SER A 80 17.26 26.04 -31.46
N GLY A 81 15.93 25.95 -31.61
CA GLY A 81 15.27 25.51 -32.84
C GLY A 81 15.44 24.03 -33.15
N ASP A 82 15.87 23.21 -32.19
CA ASP A 82 15.97 21.75 -32.37
C ASP A 82 14.60 21.09 -32.16
N GLY A 83 13.77 21.15 -33.20
CA GLY A 83 12.43 20.54 -33.20
C GLY A 83 12.44 19.01 -33.09
N LYS A 84 13.58 18.33 -33.24
CA LYS A 84 13.67 16.87 -32.99
C LYS A 84 13.86 16.60 -31.50
N ALA A 85 14.76 17.34 -30.85
CA ALA A 85 14.95 17.25 -29.41
C ALA A 85 13.69 17.69 -28.64
N LEU A 86 13.05 18.78 -29.06
CA LEU A 86 11.81 19.28 -28.45
C LEU A 86 10.73 18.18 -28.40
N ARG A 87 10.39 17.58 -29.55
CA ARG A 87 9.39 16.50 -29.62
C ARG A 87 9.74 15.29 -28.76
N ARG A 88 11.03 14.97 -28.63
CA ARG A 88 11.49 13.87 -27.76
C ARG A 88 11.22 14.18 -26.29
N TYR A 89 11.53 15.40 -25.85
CA TYR A 89 11.31 15.81 -24.46
C TYR A 89 9.82 15.99 -24.14
N GLU A 90 9.03 16.52 -25.07
CA GLU A 90 7.56 16.57 -24.93
C GLU A 90 6.94 15.17 -24.80
N SER A 91 7.41 14.20 -25.57
CA SER A 91 6.97 12.80 -25.43
C SER A 91 7.34 12.22 -24.06
N ALA A 92 8.56 12.49 -23.58
CA ALA A 92 8.99 12.03 -22.25
C ALA A 92 8.16 12.68 -21.13
N LEU A 93 7.81 13.97 -21.25
CA LEU A 93 6.90 14.66 -20.34
C LEU A 93 5.50 14.03 -20.34
N ALA A 94 4.97 13.67 -21.51
CA ALA A 94 3.68 13.00 -21.60
C ALA A 94 3.69 11.61 -20.91
N ASP A 95 4.77 10.85 -21.07
CA ASP A 95 4.94 9.55 -20.42
C ASP A 95 5.03 9.67 -18.89
N LEU A 96 5.71 10.70 -18.38
CA LEU A 96 5.79 10.98 -16.95
C LEU A 96 4.45 11.49 -16.39
N ALA A 97 3.77 12.38 -17.11
CA ALA A 97 2.45 12.87 -16.76
C ALA A 97 1.40 11.75 -16.68
N ALA A 98 1.51 10.72 -17.52
CA ALA A 98 0.64 9.55 -17.45
C ALA A 98 0.89 8.67 -16.21
N LYS A 99 2.12 8.65 -15.67
CA LYS A 99 2.50 7.86 -14.48
C LYS A 99 2.16 8.58 -13.18
N LEU A 100 2.22 9.91 -13.17
CA LEU A 100 2.08 10.74 -11.98
C LEU A 100 0.81 10.43 -11.15
N PRO A 101 -0.40 10.26 -11.73
CA PRO A 101 -1.60 9.98 -10.96
C PRO A 101 -1.54 8.65 -10.19
N GLN A 102 -0.92 7.63 -10.77
CA GLN A 102 -0.77 6.34 -10.11
C GLN A 102 0.23 6.43 -8.95
N LEU A 103 1.33 7.16 -9.12
CA LEU A 103 2.31 7.37 -8.06
C LEU A 103 1.74 8.19 -6.89
N GLU A 104 0.93 9.20 -7.18
CA GLU A 104 0.22 9.98 -6.16
C GLU A 104 -0.77 9.11 -5.39
N LYS A 105 -1.52 8.26 -6.10
CA LYS A 105 -2.42 7.30 -5.48
C LYS A 105 -1.66 6.29 -4.61
N ASP A 106 -0.56 5.73 -5.09
CA ASP A 106 0.24 4.75 -4.35
C ASP A 106 0.80 5.35 -3.05
N TYR A 107 1.23 6.61 -3.10
CA TYR A 107 1.68 7.35 -1.90
C TYR A 107 0.52 7.57 -0.92
N GLN A 108 -0.64 8.04 -1.38
CA GLN A 108 -1.82 8.24 -0.54
C GLN A 108 -2.29 6.94 0.11
N ASP A 109 -2.36 5.84 -0.65
CA ASP A 109 -2.73 4.51 -0.15
C ASP A 109 -1.73 4.02 0.91
N ALA A 110 -0.43 4.31 0.74
CA ALA A 110 0.59 3.97 1.72
C ALA A 110 0.47 4.81 3.01
N ALA A 111 0.20 6.12 2.88
CA ALA A 111 -0.01 7.02 4.01
C ALA A 111 -1.24 6.61 4.83
N VAL A 112 -2.37 6.34 4.19
CA VAL A 112 -3.60 5.86 4.85
C VAL A 112 -3.34 4.55 5.62
N ARG A 113 -2.56 3.63 5.05
CA ARG A 113 -2.21 2.37 5.73
C ARG A 113 -1.28 2.57 6.92
N ARG A 114 -0.36 3.54 6.86
CA ARG A 114 0.46 3.94 8.02
C ARG A 114 -0.44 4.51 9.11
N GLU A 115 -1.31 5.45 8.77
CA GLU A 115 -2.23 6.10 9.72
C GLU A 115 -3.12 5.09 10.43
N ALA A 116 -3.76 4.19 9.69
CA ALA A 116 -4.57 3.12 10.26
C ALA A 116 -3.77 2.24 11.24
N CYS A 117 -2.48 2.00 10.96
CA CYS A 117 -1.61 1.23 11.85
C CYS A 117 -1.27 2.02 13.13
N GLU A 118 -1.05 3.33 13.05
CA GLU A 118 -0.85 4.20 14.21
C GLU A 118 -2.10 4.26 15.10
N GLU A 119 -3.30 4.34 14.52
CA GLU A 119 -4.56 4.30 15.25
C GLU A 119 -4.75 2.98 16.00
N ILE A 120 -4.42 1.84 15.37
CA ILE A 120 -4.46 0.52 16.01
C ILE A 120 -3.52 0.47 17.21
N ILE A 121 -2.28 0.95 17.08
CA ILE A 121 -1.30 0.96 18.18
C ILE A 121 -1.80 1.84 19.33
N ALA A 122 -2.32 3.03 19.02
CA ALA A 122 -2.87 3.93 20.03
C ALA A 122 -4.05 3.28 20.78
N GLY A 123 -4.95 2.61 20.07
CA GLY A 123 -6.06 1.86 20.67
C GLY A 123 -5.60 0.69 21.54
N LEU A 124 -4.58 -0.06 21.11
CA LEU A 124 -3.98 -1.14 21.90
C LEU A 124 -3.34 -0.63 23.19
N GLY A 125 -2.66 0.53 23.15
CA GLY A 125 -2.06 1.16 24.32
C GLY A 125 -3.09 1.60 25.36
N LEU A 126 -4.24 2.14 24.93
CA LEU A 126 -5.34 2.51 25.84
C LEU A 126 -5.97 1.30 26.53
N ASN A 127 -6.17 0.20 25.81
CA ASN A 127 -6.73 -1.03 26.37
C ASN A 127 -5.80 -1.73 27.37
N ALA A 128 -4.48 -1.64 27.17
CA ALA A 128 -3.49 -2.17 28.11
C ALA A 128 -3.55 -1.44 29.45
N GLN A 129 -3.66 -0.10 29.44
CA GLN A 129 -3.75 0.71 30.66
C GLN A 129 -5.04 0.49 31.45
N GLN A 130 -6.15 0.14 30.80
CA GLN A 130 -7.43 -0.13 31.48
C GLN A 130 -7.47 -1.49 32.18
N ASN A 131 -6.68 -2.48 31.72
CA ASN A 131 -6.61 -3.81 32.34
C ASN A 131 -5.63 -3.90 33.52
N GLU A 132 -4.85 -2.84 33.78
CA GLU A 132 -3.92 -2.75 34.92
C GLU A 132 -4.54 -2.07 36.17
N VAL A 133 -5.83 -1.68 36.12
CA VAL A 133 -6.60 -1.05 37.21
C VAL A 133 -7.63 -2.02 37.79
#